data_AF-A0A5P9FMN3-F1
#
_entry.id   AF-A0A5P9FMN3-F1
#
_cell.length_a   1.000
_cell.length_b   1.000
_cell.length_c   1.000
_cell.angle_alpha   90.00
_cell.angle_beta   90.00
_cell.angle_gamma   90.00
#
_symmetry.space_group_name_H-M   'P 1'
#
loop_
_entity.id
_entity.type
_entity.pdbx_description
1 polymer ?
#
loop_
_entity_poly.entity_id
_entity_poly.type
_entity_poly.pdbx_seq_one_letter_code
_entity_poly.pdbx_strand_id
1 'polypeptide(L)'
;MTERVIFKRKRAAPFSIRLTDEERDAVQARAGTMPVGAYIKSVVLADDAPKYRKRRKLADEDQRLLAHILARLGESRTANNLNQIAKHLNQGTLVLDEELEADLKCACAEVAWIRATLIEALGLKGRGSDHRNEGS
;
A
#
# COMPACT_ATOMS: atom_id res chain seq x y z
N MET A 1 10.18 -48.40 -17.80
CA MET A 1 10.11 -46.97 -18.17
C MET A 1 8.68 -46.69 -18.60
N THR A 2 7.83 -46.25 -17.67
CA THR A 2 6.39 -46.04 -17.92
C THR A 2 6.12 -44.55 -18.10
N GLU A 3 5.74 -44.18 -19.32
CA GLU A 3 5.42 -42.82 -19.73
C GLU A 3 4.01 -42.44 -19.23
N ARG A 4 3.91 -41.40 -18.38
CA ARG A 4 2.62 -40.85 -17.95
C ARG A 4 2.11 -39.90 -19.03
N VAL A 5 1.05 -40.29 -19.74
CA VAL A 5 0.30 -39.40 -20.63
C VAL A 5 -0.51 -38.41 -19.79
N ILE A 6 -0.15 -37.12 -19.84
CA ILE A 6 -0.89 -36.03 -19.17
C ILE A 6 -2.05 -35.59 -20.09
N PHE A 7 -3.27 -36.01 -19.79
CA PHE A 7 -4.46 -35.46 -20.45
C PHE A 7 -4.74 -34.04 -19.95
N LYS A 8 -4.56 -33.03 -20.81
CA LYS A 8 -5.02 -31.66 -20.53
C LYS A 8 -6.55 -31.65 -20.43
N ARG A 9 -7.08 -31.40 -19.23
CA ARG A 9 -8.52 -31.18 -18.99
C ARG A 9 -9.00 -30.00 -19.85
N LYS A 10 -9.89 -30.26 -20.82
CA LYS A 10 -10.57 -29.20 -21.58
C LYS A 10 -11.40 -28.38 -20.60
N ARG A 11 -11.10 -27.08 -20.46
CA ARG A 11 -11.88 -26.18 -19.61
C ARG A 11 -13.30 -26.11 -20.19
N ALA A 12 -14.31 -26.18 -19.32
CA ALA A 12 -15.69 -25.93 -19.73
C ALA A 12 -15.78 -24.54 -20.37
N ALA A 13 -16.59 -24.42 -21.43
CA ALA A 13 -16.83 -23.15 -22.08
C ALA A 13 -17.37 -22.13 -21.06
N PRO A 14 -17.03 -20.84 -21.18
CA PRO A 14 -17.56 -19.81 -20.30
C PRO A 14 -19.09 -19.75 -20.41
N PHE A 15 -19.75 -19.46 -19.29
CA PHE A 15 -21.21 -19.27 -19.25
C PHE A 15 -21.56 -17.89 -19.82
N SER A 16 -22.30 -17.87 -20.93
CA SER A 16 -22.73 -16.64 -21.61
C SER A 16 -24.11 -16.22 -21.13
N ILE A 17 -24.24 -14.99 -20.65
CA ILE A 17 -25.52 -14.39 -20.23
C ILE A 17 -25.82 -13.23 -21.19
N ARG A 18 -27.05 -13.17 -21.72
CA ARG A 18 -27.53 -12.00 -22.45
C ARG A 18 -28.02 -10.99 -21.42
N LEU A 19 -27.55 -9.75 -21.56
CA LEU A 19 -27.97 -8.61 -20.75
C LEU A 19 -28.36 -7.50 -21.72
N THR A 20 -29.44 -6.77 -21.43
CA THR A 20 -29.67 -5.47 -22.05
C THR A 20 -28.60 -4.47 -21.59
N ASP A 21 -28.55 -3.30 -22.23
CA ASP A 21 -27.59 -2.26 -21.84
C ASP A 21 -27.90 -1.76 -20.42
N GLU A 22 -29.18 -1.59 -20.06
CA GLU A 22 -29.56 -1.17 -18.71
C GLU A 22 -29.19 -2.21 -17.64
N GLU A 23 -29.36 -3.50 -17.94
CA GLU A 23 -28.98 -4.58 -17.04
C GLU A 23 -27.46 -4.65 -16.85
N ARG A 24 -26.70 -4.45 -17.93
CA ARG A 24 -25.23 -4.40 -17.88
C ARG A 24 -24.76 -3.24 -17.01
N ASP A 25 -25.34 -2.06 -17.18
CA ASP A 25 -25.00 -0.87 -16.40
C ASP A 25 -25.34 -1.05 -14.93
N ALA A 26 -26.51 -1.61 -14.62
CA ALA A 26 -26.91 -1.93 -13.25
C ALA A 26 -25.94 -2.92 -12.58
N VAL A 27 -25.49 -3.96 -13.31
CA VAL A 27 -24.50 -4.91 -12.80
C VAL A 27 -23.14 -4.25 -12.58
N GLN A 28 -22.71 -3.38 -13.50
CA GLN A 28 -21.43 -2.69 -13.39
C GLN A 28 -21.42 -1.68 -12.23
N ALA A 29 -22.52 -0.95 -12.02
CA ALA A 29 -22.69 -0.06 -10.88
C ALA A 29 -22.63 -0.81 -9.54
N ARG A 30 -23.31 -1.96 -9.44
CA ARG A 30 -23.28 -2.79 -8.22
C ARG A 30 -21.92 -3.46 -8.00
N ALA A 31 -21.21 -3.82 -9.07
CA ALA A 31 -19.85 -4.39 -8.97
C ALA A 31 -18.83 -3.37 -8.43
N GLY A 32 -19.04 -2.08 -8.68
CA GLY A 32 -18.17 -1.00 -8.25
C GLY A 32 -16.73 -1.19 -8.75
N THR A 33 -15.81 -1.48 -7.83
CA THR A 33 -14.39 -1.68 -8.17
C THR A 33 -14.03 -3.15 -8.48
N MET A 34 -14.98 -4.08 -8.32
CA MET A 34 -14.78 -5.50 -8.59
C MET A 34 -15.00 -5.79 -10.09
N PRO A 35 -14.21 -6.69 -10.71
CA PRO A 35 -14.52 -7.18 -12.05
C PRO A 35 -15.94 -7.78 -12.10
N VAL A 36 -16.73 -7.42 -13.11
CA VAL A 36 -18.14 -7.83 -13.25
C VAL A 36 -18.34 -9.35 -13.08
N GLY A 37 -17.51 -10.17 -13.72
CA GLY A 37 -17.60 -11.63 -13.58
C GLY A 37 -17.27 -12.16 -12.18
N ALA A 38 -16.42 -11.46 -11.41
CA ALA A 38 -16.15 -11.82 -10.02
C ALA A 38 -17.32 -11.41 -9.11
N TYR A 39 -17.90 -10.23 -9.35
CA TYR A 39 -19.10 -9.77 -8.66
C TYR A 39 -20.28 -10.72 -8.90
N ILE A 40 -20.57 -11.08 -10.16
CA ILE A 40 -21.63 -12.06 -10.51
C ILE A 40 -21.42 -13.38 -9.76
N LYS A 41 -20.20 -13.91 -9.73
CA LYS A 41 -19.90 -15.15 -8.99
C LYS A 41 -20.12 -15.01 -7.48
N SER A 42 -19.75 -13.87 -6.88
CA SER A 42 -19.97 -13.64 -5.45
C SER A 42 -21.45 -13.58 -5.07
N VAL A 43 -22.31 -13.11 -5.98
CA VAL A 43 -23.76 -13.08 -5.76
C VAL A 43 -24.38 -14.46 -6.00
N VAL A 44 -24.01 -15.13 -7.09
CA VAL A 44 -24.62 -16.42 -7.49
C VAL A 44 -24.14 -17.58 -6.63
N LEU A 45 -22.90 -17.54 -6.14
CA LEU A 45 -22.26 -18.64 -5.39
C LEU A 45 -22.07 -18.29 -3.91
N ALA A 46 -22.84 -17.36 -3.34
CA ALA A 46 -22.54 -16.69 -2.06
C ALA A 46 -22.10 -17.60 -0.89
N ASP A 47 -22.57 -18.86 -0.81
CA ASP A 47 -22.16 -19.82 0.22
C ASP A 47 -20.82 -20.56 -0.09
N ASP A 48 -20.43 -20.67 -1.37
CA ASP A 48 -19.24 -21.37 -1.88
C ASP A 48 -18.34 -20.48 -2.76
N ALA A 49 -18.52 -19.16 -2.70
CA ALA A 49 -17.86 -18.24 -3.61
C ALA A 49 -16.34 -18.25 -3.35
N PRO A 50 -15.50 -18.63 -4.33
CA PRO A 50 -14.05 -18.55 -4.16
C PRO A 50 -13.69 -17.08 -3.91
N LYS A 51 -13.14 -16.77 -2.73
CA LYS A 51 -12.70 -15.43 -2.33
C LYS A 51 -11.73 -14.90 -3.37
N TYR A 52 -12.23 -14.13 -4.33
CA TYR A 52 -11.41 -13.60 -5.40
C TYR A 52 -10.49 -12.54 -4.82
N ARG A 53 -9.17 -12.71 -5.01
CA ARG A 53 -8.16 -11.75 -4.56
C ARG A 53 -8.49 -10.39 -5.19
N LYS A 54 -8.93 -9.42 -4.37
CA LYS A 54 -9.20 -8.05 -4.84
C LYS A 54 -7.96 -7.57 -5.61
N ARG A 55 -8.17 -7.11 -6.84
CA ARG A 55 -7.12 -6.48 -7.65
C ARG A 55 -6.50 -5.38 -6.78
N ARG A 56 -5.17 -5.42 -6.61
CA ARG A 56 -4.43 -4.36 -5.91
C ARG A 56 -4.80 -3.05 -6.62
N LYS A 57 -5.56 -2.18 -5.94
CA LYS A 57 -5.87 -0.84 -6.45
C LYS A 57 -4.53 -0.19 -6.82
N LEU A 58 -4.46 0.42 -8.01
CA LEU A 58 -3.44 1.44 -8.25
C LEU A 58 -3.60 2.46 -7.13
N ALA A 59 -2.50 2.87 -6.51
CA ALA A 59 -2.52 3.84 -5.41
C ALA A 59 -3.35 5.06 -5.85
N ASP A 60 -4.42 5.37 -5.09
CA ASP A 60 -5.26 6.55 -5.31
C ASP A 60 -4.35 7.81 -5.32
N GLU A 61 -4.74 8.90 -6.00
CA GLU A 61 -3.88 10.09 -6.19
C GLU A 61 -3.31 10.64 -4.85
N ASP A 62 -4.10 10.59 -3.78
CA ASP A 62 -3.68 10.98 -2.43
C ASP A 62 -2.49 10.14 -1.93
N GLN A 63 -2.49 8.84 -2.20
CA GLN A 63 -1.41 7.94 -1.79
C GLN A 63 -0.12 8.22 -2.58
N ARG A 64 -0.23 8.71 -3.82
CA ARG A 64 0.93 9.20 -4.58
C ARG A 64 1.46 10.51 -4.03
N LEU A 65 0.56 11.44 -3.69
CA LEU A 65 0.93 12.72 -3.09
C LEU A 65 1.68 12.52 -1.77
N LEU A 66 1.17 11.64 -0.90
CA LEU A 66 1.83 11.28 0.37
C LEU A 66 3.21 10.64 0.14
N ALA A 67 3.35 9.79 -0.87
CA ALA A 67 4.64 9.19 -1.23
C ALA A 67 5.63 10.25 -1.75
N HIS A 68 5.17 11.22 -2.54
CA HIS A 68 6.00 12.33 -3.01
C HIS A 68 6.46 13.23 -1.86
N ILE A 69 5.58 13.55 -0.91
CA ILE A 69 5.94 14.32 0.29
C ILE A 69 6.98 13.55 1.11
N LEU A 70 6.81 12.24 1.30
CA LEU A 70 7.77 11.41 2.03
C LEU A 70 9.14 11.36 1.32
N ALA A 71 9.15 11.25 -0.01
CA ALA A 71 10.38 11.26 -0.80
C ALA A 71 11.12 12.61 -0.68
N ARG A 72 10.41 13.73 -0.87
CA ARG A 72 10.95 15.09 -0.69
C ARG A 72 11.50 15.30 0.72
N LEU A 73 10.82 14.79 1.74
CA LEU A 73 11.27 14.87 3.13
C LEU A 73 12.54 14.04 3.38
N GLY A 74 12.67 12.88 2.72
CA GLY A 74 13.88 12.05 2.78
C GLY A 74 15.08 12.63 2.02
N GLU A 75 14.82 13.31 0.89
CA GLU A 75 15.83 14.05 0.13
C GLU A 75 16.30 15.31 0.89
N SER A 76 15.38 15.94 1.62
CA SER A 76 15.71 17.09 2.45
C SER A 76 16.69 16.67 3.53
N ARG A 77 17.91 17.23 3.49
CA ARG A 77 18.96 16.97 4.49
C ARG A 77 18.60 17.46 5.90
N THR A 78 17.35 17.90 6.16
CA THR A 78 16.89 18.49 7.41
C THR A 78 17.23 17.63 8.63
N ALA A 79 16.95 16.33 8.58
CA ALA A 79 17.26 15.43 9.69
C ALA A 79 18.77 15.29 9.94
N ASN A 80 19.58 15.25 8.87
CA ASN A 80 21.04 15.16 9.00
C ASN A 80 21.63 16.48 9.51
N ASN A 81 21.11 17.62 9.04
CA ASN A 81 21.52 18.96 9.47
C ASN A 81 21.15 19.20 10.94
N LEU A 82 19.93 18.84 11.36
CA LEU A 82 19.51 18.91 12.77
C LEU A 82 20.39 18.04 13.66
N ASN A 83 20.75 16.84 13.22
CA ASN A 83 21.63 15.96 13.97
C ASN A 83 23.07 16.48 14.05
N GLN A 84 23.55 17.17 13.01
CA GLN A 84 24.84 17.88 13.03
C GLN A 84 24.81 19.05 14.01
N ILE A 85 23.74 19.85 14.02
CA ILE A 85 23.59 20.96 14.98
C ILE A 85 23.55 20.42 16.41
N ALA A 86 22.75 19.37 16.68
CA ALA A 86 22.71 18.71 17.99
C ALA A 86 24.08 18.15 18.41
N LYS A 87 24.87 17.63 17.47
CA LYS A 87 26.23 17.13 17.76
C LYS A 87 27.19 18.28 18.08
N HIS A 88 27.16 19.38 17.33
CA HIS A 88 27.98 20.57 17.59
C HIS A 88 27.62 21.26 18.92
N LEU A 89 26.33 21.23 19.27
CA LEU A 89 25.80 21.60 20.58
C LEU A 89 26.40 20.77 21.71
N ASN A 90 26.27 19.44 21.64
CA ASN A 90 26.79 18.53 22.66
C ASN A 90 28.32 18.61 22.81
N GLN A 91 29.02 19.06 21.79
CA GLN A 91 30.47 19.28 21.79
C GLN A 91 30.88 20.66 22.35
N GLY A 92 29.92 21.48 22.80
CA GLY A 92 30.17 22.82 23.33
C GLY A 92 30.73 23.80 22.30
N THR A 93 30.64 23.47 21.01
CA THR A 93 31.19 24.28 19.91
C THR A 93 30.21 25.36 19.44
N LEU A 94 28.95 25.27 19.89
CA LEU A 94 27.88 26.22 19.61
C LEU A 94 27.31 26.68 20.96
N VAL A 95 27.38 27.98 21.25
CA VAL A 95 26.69 28.57 22.41
C VAL A 95 25.24 28.81 21.99
N LEU A 96 24.31 28.06 22.58
CA LEU A 96 22.88 28.31 22.45
C LEU A 96 22.33 28.68 23.82
N ASP A 97 21.32 29.55 23.83
CA ASP A 97 20.45 29.67 24.99
C ASP A 97 19.50 28.46 25.08
N GLU A 98 18.91 28.29 26.25
CA GLU A 98 18.07 27.12 26.55
C GLU A 98 16.73 27.12 25.79
N GLU A 99 16.28 28.30 25.34
CA GLU A 99 15.08 28.46 24.51
C GLU A 99 15.33 27.90 23.10
N LEU A 100 16.46 28.26 22.49
CA LEU A 100 16.84 27.80 21.16
C LEU A 100 17.18 26.30 21.14
N GLU A 101 17.74 25.75 22.22
CA GLU A 101 17.92 24.30 22.35
C GLU A 101 16.57 23.55 22.40
N ALA A 102 15.59 24.08 23.14
CA ALA A 102 14.26 23.50 23.23
C ALA A 102 13.54 23.53 21.88
N ASP A 103 13.59 24.67 21.17
CA ASP A 103 12.99 24.84 19.84
C ASP A 103 13.58 23.86 18.83
N LEU A 104 14.89 23.64 18.87
CA LEU A 104 15.57 22.72 17.95
C LEU A 104 15.17 21.25 18.22
N LYS A 105 15.06 20.86 19.49
CA LYS A 105 14.55 19.54 19.88
C LYS A 105 13.10 19.35 19.44
N CYS A 106 12.27 20.38 19.59
CA CYS A 106 10.88 20.37 19.14
C CYS A 106 10.79 20.15 17.63
N ALA A 107 11.53 20.94 16.83
CA ALA A 107 11.57 20.80 15.38
C ALA A 107 12.02 19.40 14.92
N CYS A 108 13.03 18.81 15.59
CA CYS A 108 13.44 17.43 15.35
C CYS A 108 12.28 16.44 15.56
N ALA A 109 11.57 16.58 16.67
CA ALA A 109 10.47 15.69 17.04
C ALA A 109 9.30 15.80 16.06
N GLU A 110 8.95 17.01 15.63
CA GLU A 110 7.89 17.24 14.63
C GLU A 110 8.23 16.60 13.29
N VAL A 111 9.46 16.75 12.79
CA VAL A 111 9.90 16.10 11.54
C VAL A 111 9.85 14.58 11.65
N ALA A 112 10.28 14.02 12.78
CA ALA A 112 10.21 12.59 13.03
C ALA A 112 8.75 12.08 13.05
N TRP A 113 7.85 12.85 13.67
CA TRP A 113 6.42 12.56 13.72
C TRP A 113 5.79 12.59 12.31
N ILE A 114 6.04 13.64 11.51
CA ILE A 114 5.56 13.73 10.12
C ILE A 114 5.99 12.50 9.32
N ARG A 115 7.26 12.10 9.41
CA ARG A 115 7.78 10.93 8.71
C ARG A 115 7.07 9.64 9.13
N ALA A 116 6.86 9.44 10.44
CA ALA A 116 6.18 8.25 10.96
C ALA A 116 4.73 8.17 10.47
N THR A 117 4.00 9.28 10.54
CA THR A 117 2.60 9.39 10.09
C THR A 117 2.47 9.10 8.59
N LEU A 118 3.40 9.60 7.76
CA LEU A 118 3.41 9.32 6.32
C LEU A 118 3.68 7.84 6.00
N ILE A 119 4.61 7.20 6.72
CA ILE A 119 4.91 5.76 6.55
C ILE A 119 3.69 4.91 6.90
N GLU A 120 2.96 5.27 7.95
CA GLU A 120 1.74 4.61 8.38
C GLU A 120 0.60 4.79 7.38
N ALA A 121 0.33 6.04 6.95
CA ALA A 121 -0.68 6.35 5.96
C ALA A 121 -0.45 5.63 4.61
N LEU A 122 0.81 5.41 4.24
CA LEU A 122 1.19 4.66 3.02
C LEU A 122 1.14 3.14 3.19
N GLY A 123 0.95 2.62 4.41
CA GLY A 123 0.92 1.19 4.71
C GLY A 123 2.27 0.49 4.49
N LEU A 124 3.39 1.21 4.62
CA LEU A 124 4.73 0.68 4.36
C LEU A 124 5.26 -0.19 5.51
N LYS A 125 4.64 -0.12 6.69
CA LYS A 125 5.08 -0.79 7.93
C LYS A 125 4.94 -2.33 7.93
N GLY A 126 4.34 -2.93 6.89
CA GLY A 126 4.11 -4.38 6.79
C GLY A 126 4.62 -5.06 5.52
N ARG A 127 5.32 -4.35 4.62
CA ARG A 127 5.75 -4.92 3.32
C ARG A 127 7.12 -5.62 3.36
N GLY A 128 7.81 -5.60 4.50
CA GLY A 128 9.17 -6.12 4.66
C GLY A 128 9.28 -7.51 5.31
N SER A 129 8.19 -8.15 5.75
CA SER A 129 8.24 -9.38 6.57
C SER A 129 7.52 -10.60 5.99
N ASP A 130 6.92 -10.53 4.80
CA ASP A 130 6.05 -11.61 4.29
C ASP A 130 6.62 -12.36 3.06
N HIS A 131 7.93 -12.63 3.04
CA HIS A 131 8.56 -13.54 2.08
C HIS A 131 9.38 -14.61 2.82
N ARG A 132 8.73 -15.43 3.65
CA ARG A 132 9.26 -16.77 3.99
C ARG A 132 8.14 -17.80 4.12
N ASN A 133 8.11 -18.66 3.10
CA ASN A 133 7.99 -20.11 3.23
C ASN A 133 6.64 -20.72 3.61
N GLU A 134 5.93 -21.26 2.61
CA GLU A 134 5.16 -22.51 2.77
C GLU A 134 5.32 -23.37 1.52
N GLY A 135 6.37 -24.20 1.54
CA GLY A 135 6.44 -25.45 0.79
C GLY A 135 6.46 -26.60 1.79
N SER A 136 5.43 -27.44 1.74
CA SER A 136 5.40 -28.83 2.23
C SER A 136 4.32 -29.57 1.46
#